data_AF-A0A091BB30-F1
#
_entry.id   AF-A0A091BB30-F1
#
_cell.length_a   1.000
_cell.length_b   1.000
_cell.length_c   1.000
_cell.angle_alpha   90.00
_cell.angle_beta   90.00
_cell.angle_gamma   90.00
#
_symmetry.space_group_name_H-M   'P 1'
#
loop_
_entity.id
_entity.type
_entity.pdbx_description
1 polymer ?
#
loop_
_entity_poly.entity_id
_entity_poly.type
_entity_poly.pdbx_seq_one_letter_code
_entity_poly.pdbx_strand_id
1 'polypeptide(L)'
;MQGETLKVEKLDLEEGKSFDIESVLMVGNGDKVTVGTPTVAGAKVTATIKSHGRLDKVRIVKFRRRKHHRKQMGHRQYFTEIEITGIAG
;
A
#
# COMPACT_ATOMS: atom_id res chain seq x y z
N MET A 1 -1.15 12.55 3.44
CA MET A 1 -1.96 13.65 4.01
C MET A 1 -3.44 13.32 3.84
N GLN A 2 -4.32 14.00 4.56
CA GLN A 2 -5.76 13.86 4.31
C GLN A 2 -6.08 14.26 2.85
N GLY A 3 -6.87 13.43 2.16
CA GLY A 3 -7.18 13.55 0.73
C GLY A 3 -6.12 12.96 -0.21
N GLU A 4 -5.01 12.46 0.30
CA GLU A 4 -3.98 11.84 -0.54
C GLU A 4 -4.40 10.44 -0.99
N THR A 5 -4.09 10.12 -2.25
CA THR A 5 -4.34 8.81 -2.83
C THR A 5 -3.03 8.04 -2.96
N LEU A 6 -3.03 6.79 -2.47
CA LEU A 6 -1.86 5.93 -2.38
C LEU A 6 -2.17 4.56 -2.95
N LYS A 7 -1.17 3.90 -3.53
CA LYS A 7 -1.27 2.50 -3.98
C LYS A 7 -0.56 1.60 -2.99
N VAL A 8 -1.31 0.65 -2.43
CA VAL A 8 -0.83 -0.32 -1.45
C VAL A 8 -0.98 -1.74 -2.00
N GLU A 9 -0.52 -2.72 -1.23
CA GLU A 9 -0.68 -4.13 -1.56
C GLU A 9 -2.17 -4.51 -1.70
N LYS A 10 -2.46 -5.66 -2.33
CA LYS A 10 -3.83 -6.12 -2.52
C LYS A 10 -4.54 -6.27 -1.16
N LEU A 11 -5.72 -5.66 -1.04
CA LEU A 11 -6.64 -5.80 0.08
C LEU A 11 -7.90 -6.51 -0.41
N ASP A 12 -8.39 -7.48 0.34
CA ASP A 12 -9.61 -8.23 0.03
C ASP A 12 -10.85 -7.51 0.58
N LEU A 13 -11.04 -6.28 0.14
CA LEU A 13 -12.16 -5.41 0.47
C LEU A 13 -12.77 -4.89 -0.84
N GLU A 14 -14.03 -4.49 -0.83
CA GLU A 14 -14.70 -3.99 -2.05
C GLU A 14 -14.37 -2.51 -2.29
N GLU A 15 -14.41 -2.11 -3.56
CA GLU A 15 -14.29 -0.70 -3.93
C GLU A 15 -15.38 0.14 -3.26
N GLY A 16 -15.01 1.33 -2.77
CA GLY A 16 -15.89 2.21 -2.02
C GLY A 16 -16.01 1.88 -0.53
N LYS A 17 -15.50 0.74 -0.05
CA LYS A 17 -15.47 0.47 1.40
C LYS A 17 -14.40 1.31 2.10
N SER A 18 -14.78 1.86 3.25
CA SER A 18 -13.85 2.46 4.20
C SER A 18 -13.29 1.40 5.15
N PHE A 19 -12.01 1.53 5.50
CA PHE A 19 -11.37 0.72 6.51
C PHE A 19 -10.43 1.58 7.35
N ASP A 20 -10.10 1.02 8.52
CA ASP A 20 -9.35 1.72 9.54
C ASP A 20 -7.97 1.10 9.71
N ILE A 21 -6.95 1.96 9.76
CA ILE A 21 -5.57 1.59 10.04
C ILE A 21 -5.27 2.02 11.48
N GLU A 22 -5.35 1.06 12.39
CA GLU A 22 -5.13 1.26 13.82
C GLU A 22 -3.64 1.21 14.20
N SER A 23 -2.81 0.60 13.34
CA SER A 23 -1.37 0.44 13.56
C SER A 23 -0.59 1.69 13.14
N VAL A 24 -0.84 2.81 13.81
CA VAL A 24 -0.14 4.08 13.53
C VAL A 24 1.16 4.16 14.32
N LEU A 25 2.28 4.38 13.64
CA LEU A 25 3.62 4.41 14.26
C LEU A 25 4.01 5.81 14.75
N MET A 26 3.52 6.86 14.09
CA MET A 26 3.89 8.24 14.38
C MET A 26 2.78 9.19 13.89
N VAL A 27 2.51 10.24 14.66
CA VAL A 27 1.60 11.34 14.30
C VAL A 27 2.35 12.66 14.44
N GLY A 28 2.30 13.51 13.41
CA GLY A 28 2.90 14.84 13.42
C GLY A 28 1.85 15.93 13.19
N ASN A 29 1.68 16.82 14.16
CA ASN A 29 0.78 17.98 14.12
C ASN A 29 1.60 19.27 14.21
N GLY A 30 2.30 19.62 13.12
CA GLY A 30 3.20 20.77 13.08
C GLY A 30 4.34 20.63 14.09
N ASP A 31 4.26 21.38 15.19
CA ASP A 31 5.30 21.43 16.23
C ASP A 31 5.27 20.22 17.19
N LYS A 32 4.17 19.47 17.24
CA LYS A 32 4.03 18.30 18.10
C LYS A 32 4.19 17.02 17.30
N VAL A 33 5.14 16.18 17.73
CA VAL A 33 5.38 14.85 17.17
C VAL A 33 5.19 13.82 18.26
N THR A 34 4.27 12.88 18.04
CA THR A 34 4.04 11.73 18.90
C THR A 34 4.58 10.49 18.21
N VAL A 35 5.54 9.81 18.84
CA VAL A 35 6.16 8.58 18.32
C VAL A 35 5.70 7.40 19.17
N GLY A 36 5.22 6.34 18.52
CA GLY A 36 4.75 5.14 19.17
C GLY A 36 5.89 4.19 19.58
N THR A 37 5.66 3.41 20.62
CA THR A 37 6.55 2.32 21.05
C THR A 37 5.71 1.10 21.44
N PRO A 38 5.24 0.25 20.51
CA PRO A 38 5.49 0.20 19.06
C PRO A 38 4.49 1.00 18.19
N THR A 39 3.33 1.37 18.72
CA THR A 39 2.28 2.16 18.05
C THR A 39 1.84 3.33 18.93
N VAL A 40 1.23 4.35 18.33
CA VAL A 40 0.64 5.49 19.05
C VAL A 40 -0.74 5.07 19.54
N ALA A 41 -0.93 5.01 20.86
CA ALA A 41 -2.20 4.59 21.45
C ALA A 41 -3.33 5.56 21.10
N GLY A 42 -4.45 5.04 20.58
CA GLY A 42 -5.61 5.83 20.20
C GLY A 42 -5.52 6.51 18.83
N ALA A 43 -4.37 6.42 18.14
CA ALA A 43 -4.24 6.92 16.79
C ALA A 43 -4.87 5.98 15.78
N LYS A 44 -5.53 6.57 14.78
CA LYS A 44 -6.31 5.86 13.77
C LYS A 44 -6.30 6.64 12.46
N VAL A 45 -6.00 5.97 11.36
CA VAL A 45 -6.11 6.54 10.01
C VAL A 45 -7.29 5.88 9.31
N THR A 46 -8.25 6.67 8.83
CA THR A 46 -9.39 6.17 8.05
C THR A 46 -9.08 6.32 6.57
N ALA A 47 -9.31 5.26 5.79
CA ALA A 47 -9.06 5.25 4.36
C ALA A 47 -10.23 4.61 3.60
N THR A 48 -10.47 5.06 2.37
CA THR A 48 -11.48 4.50 1.47
C THR A 48 -10.81 3.89 0.25
N ILE A 49 -11.30 2.73 -0.19
CA ILE A 49 -10.79 2.06 -1.38
C ILE A 49 -11.37 2.74 -2.62
N LYS A 50 -10.50 3.24 -3.49
CA LYS A 50 -10.89 3.83 -4.78
C LYS A 50 -10.98 2.81 -5.89
N SER A 51 -9.98 1.94 -6.01
CA SER A 51 -9.92 0.97 -7.10
C SER A 51 -8.99 -0.21 -6.79
N HIS A 52 -9.22 -1.33 -7.46
CA HIS A 52 -8.22 -2.40 -7.56
C HIS A 52 -7.64 -2.48 -8.97
N GLY A 53 -6.35 -2.79 -9.06
CA GLY A 53 -5.68 -2.83 -10.34
C GLY A 53 -4.49 -3.76 -10.40
N ARG A 54 -3.83 -3.75 -11.57
CA ARG A 54 -2.58 -4.47 -11.80
C ARG A 54 -1.55 -3.51 -12.37
N LEU A 55 -0.38 -3.47 -11.76
CA LEU A 55 0.74 -2.66 -12.23
C LEU A 55 1.19 -3.09 -13.64
N ASP A 56 2.09 -2.28 -14.19
CA ASP A 56 2.72 -2.54 -15.47
C ASP A 56 3.45 -3.89 -15.48
N LYS A 57 3.53 -4.47 -16.67
CA LYS A 57 4.09 -5.81 -16.85
C LYS A 57 5.61 -5.78 -16.71
N VAL A 58 6.11 -6.42 -15.66
CA VAL A 58 7.53 -6.71 -15.50
C VAL A 58 7.88 -7.94 -16.34
N ARG A 59 8.92 -7.84 -17.17
CA ARG A 59 9.43 -8.95 -17.99
C ARG A 59 10.62 -9.61 -17.29
N ILE A 60 10.50 -10.91 -17.02
CA ILE A 60 11.53 -11.72 -16.38
C ILE A 60 12.14 -12.63 -17.43
N VAL A 61 13.46 -12.53 -17.62
CA VAL A 61 14.22 -13.39 -18.53
C VAL A 61 15.29 -14.13 -17.74
N LYS A 62 15.25 -15.47 -17.78
CA LYS A 62 16.27 -16.35 -17.21
C LYS A 62 17.03 -17.01 -18.35
N PHE A 63 18.34 -16.81 -18.44
CA PHE A 63 19.18 -17.38 -19.49
C PHE A 63 20.44 -18.01 -18.89
N ARG A 64 20.80 -19.21 -19.35
CA ARG A 64 22.05 -19.88 -18.97
C ARG A 64 22.88 -20.16 -20.21
N ARG A 65 23.99 -19.42 -20.37
CA ARG A 65 24.89 -19.54 -21.53
C ARG A 65 25.39 -20.98 -21.69
N ARG A 66 25.50 -21.45 -22.93
CA ARG A 66 26.05 -22.78 -23.30
C ARG A 66 25.34 -23.98 -22.64
N LYS A 67 24.13 -23.80 -22.11
CA LYS A 67 23.33 -24.85 -21.46
C LYS A 67 21.97 -25.06 -22.12
N HIS A 68 21.78 -24.54 -23.35
CA HIS A 68 20.52 -24.61 -24.09
C HIS A 68 19.30 -24.26 -23.20
N HIS A 69 19.44 -23.24 -22.35
CA HIS A 69 18.42 -22.87 -21.38
C HIS A 69 18.12 -21.38 -21.44
N ARG A 70 16.88 -21.06 -21.83
CA ARG A 70 16.30 -19.72 -21.84
C ARG A 70 14.82 -19.83 -21.46
N LYS A 71 14.36 -19.01 -20.51
CA LYS A 71 12.96 -18.90 -20.10
C LYS A 71 12.57 -17.43 -20.03
N GLN A 72 11.34 -17.13 -20.41
CA GLN A 72 10.73 -15.80 -20.30
C GLN A 72 9.41 -15.91 -19.54
N MET A 73 9.09 -14.91 -18.72
CA MET A 73 7.86 -14.83 -17.96
C MET A 73 7.46 -13.36 -17.80
N GLY A 74 6.15 -13.09 -17.72
CA GLY A 74 5.64 -11.78 -17.33
C GLY A 74 5.06 -11.83 -15.92
N HIS A 75 5.24 -10.76 -15.16
CA HIS A 75 4.57 -10.54 -13.88
C HIS A 75 3.81 -9.21 -13.89
N ARG A 76 2.63 -9.18 -13.29
CA ARG A 76 1.87 -7.95 -13.03
C ARG A 76 1.31 -8.04 -11.63
N GLN A 77 1.87 -7.22 -10.73
CA GLN A 77 1.50 -7.18 -9.32
C GLN A 77 0.12 -6.54 -9.16
N TYR A 78 -0.72 -7.11 -8.29
CA TYR A 78 -1.99 -6.51 -7.91
C TYR A 78 -1.75 -5.37 -6.93
N PHE A 79 -2.59 -4.34 -6.98
CA PHE A 79 -2.56 -3.25 -6.00
C PHE A 79 -3.99 -2.82 -5.66
N THR A 80 -4.12 -2.17 -4.51
CA THR A 80 -5.33 -1.45 -4.11
C THR A 80 -4.99 0.03 -4.01
N GLU A 81 -5.78 0.86 -4.66
CA GLU A 81 -5.68 2.31 -4.53
C GLU A 81 -6.60 2.76 -3.40
N ILE A 82 -6.03 3.47 -2.43
CA ILE A 82 -6.72 3.97 -1.25
C ILE A 82 -6.62 5.49 -1.19
N GLU A 83 -7.64 6.14 -0.67
CA GLU A 83 -7.63 7.56 -0.33
C GLU A 83 -7.74 7.72 1.17
N ILE A 84 -6.86 8.53 1.75
CA ILE A 84 -6.87 8.83 3.19
C ILE A 84 -7.97 9.85 3.47
N THR A 85 -9.02 9.46 4.19
CA THR A 85 -10.16 10.33 4.50
C THR A 85 -9.99 11.08 5.82
N GLY A 86 -9.23 10.52 6.76
CA GLY A 86 -9.06 11.11 8.09
C GLY A 86 -7.83 10.57 8.82
N ILE A 87 -7.28 11.41 9.69
CA ILE A 87 -6.17 11.08 10.59
C ILE A 87 -6.60 11.54 11.98
N ALA A 88 -6.83 10.59 12.89
CA ALA A 88 -7.05 10.83 14.30
C ALA A 88 -5.78 10.39 15.06
N GLY A 89 -5.32 11.19 16.01
CA GLY A 89 -4.10 10.92 16.78
C GLY A 89 -4.01 11.77 18.03
#